data_AF-A0A2S0MRH7-F1
#
_entry.id   AF-A0A2S0MRH7-F1
#
_cell.length_a   1.000
_cell.length_b   1.000
_cell.length_c   1.000
_cell.angle_alpha   90.00
_cell.angle_beta   90.00
_cell.angle_gamma   90.00
#
_symmetry.space_group_name_H-M   'P 1'
#
loop_
_entity.id
_entity.type
_entity.pdbx_description
1 polymer ?
#
loop_
_entity_poly.entity_id
_entity_poly.type
_entity_poly.pdbx_seq_one_letter_code
_entity_poly.pdbx_strand_id
1 'polypeptide(L)'
;MSLIRPEARAALWRWREVLAGGAALALGTSWVAGPGGLLGWVGWIVVLAGAALVLAGVQRARFRFGGGGPGLVQVDEGRVVYFGPLGGGSVDVADLAALDYDPRSHPPVWVLCQRGRPEIFVPITADGAEALFDVFSALPGLQIETLIRDRDRAGSRVRLWQRPDRQVAVRGGAGG
;
A
#
# COMPACT_ATOMS: atom_id res chain seq x y z
N MET A 1 17.25 -28.06 2.17
CA MET A 1 15.89 -27.73 1.70
C MET A 1 15.05 -27.37 2.92
N SER A 2 14.77 -26.08 3.14
CA SER A 2 13.93 -25.62 4.26
C SER A 2 12.49 -25.47 3.75
N LEU A 3 11.55 -26.14 4.39
CA LEU A 3 10.11 -26.14 4.06
C LEU A 3 9.36 -24.91 4.61
N ILE A 4 10.07 -23.83 4.97
CA ILE A 4 9.45 -22.58 5.39
C ILE A 4 9.63 -21.59 4.24
N ARG A 5 8.53 -21.25 3.56
CA ARG A 5 8.50 -20.14 2.60
C ARG A 5 9.13 -18.91 3.25
N PRO A 6 10.07 -18.22 2.61
CA PRO A 6 10.70 -17.02 3.17
C PRO A 6 9.66 -15.96 3.59
N GLU A 7 8.51 -15.94 2.92
CA GLU A 7 7.34 -15.13 3.27
C GLU A 7 6.78 -15.44 4.67
N ALA A 8 6.69 -16.72 5.06
CA ALA A 8 6.20 -17.14 6.37
C ALA A 8 7.17 -16.77 7.50
N ARG A 9 8.48 -16.88 7.22
CA ARG A 9 9.52 -16.44 8.15
C ARG A 9 9.49 -14.91 8.33
N ALA A 10 9.32 -14.16 7.25
CA ALA A 10 9.19 -12.71 7.30
C ALA A 10 7.93 -12.30 8.08
N ALA A 11 6.81 -13.01 7.89
CA ALA A 11 5.59 -12.79 8.66
C ALA A 11 5.80 -13.09 10.16
N LEU A 12 6.41 -14.21 10.53
CA LEU A 12 6.69 -14.54 11.93
C LEU A 12 7.63 -13.53 12.61
N TRP A 13 8.67 -13.07 11.91
CA TRP A 13 9.54 -12.01 12.41
C TRP A 13 8.81 -10.66 12.52
N ARG A 14 7.86 -10.38 11.61
CA ARG A 14 7.01 -9.18 11.65
C ARG A 14 6.08 -9.15 12.87
N TRP A 15 5.60 -10.31 13.32
CA TRP A 15 4.68 -10.42 14.46
C TRP A 15 5.34 -10.82 15.78
N ARG A 16 6.68 -10.88 15.84
CA ARG A 16 7.42 -11.37 17.01
C ARG A 16 7.03 -10.65 18.31
N GLU A 17 6.86 -9.33 18.26
CA GLU A 17 6.51 -8.51 19.42
C GLU A 17 5.09 -8.84 19.94
N VAL A 18 4.14 -9.08 19.02
CA VAL A 18 2.77 -9.47 19.35
C VAL A 18 2.72 -10.92 19.87
N LEU A 19 3.48 -11.83 19.28
CA LEU A 19 3.58 -13.22 19.73
C LEU A 19 4.23 -13.32 21.12
N ALA A 20 5.32 -12.58 21.34
CA ALA A 20 5.98 -12.52 22.63
C ALA A 20 5.09 -11.87 23.70
N GLY A 21 4.41 -10.77 23.35
CA GLY A 21 3.45 -10.11 24.24
C GLY A 21 2.25 -11.01 24.58
N GLY A 22 1.70 -11.74 23.60
CA GLY A 22 0.62 -12.70 23.81
C GLY A 22 1.05 -13.88 24.69
N ALA A 23 2.25 -14.42 24.49
CA ALA A 23 2.81 -15.46 25.35
C ALA A 23 3.02 -14.97 26.78
N ALA A 24 3.54 -13.75 26.95
CA ALA A 24 3.69 -13.11 28.26
C ALA A 24 2.34 -12.90 28.94
N LEU A 25 1.32 -12.43 28.22
CA LEU A 25 -0.04 -12.28 28.75
C LEU A 25 -0.63 -13.61 29.23
N ALA A 26 -0.49 -14.68 28.44
CA ALA A 26 -0.96 -16.01 28.81
C ALA A 26 -0.26 -16.54 30.07
N LEU A 27 1.07 -16.39 30.15
CA LEU A 27 1.87 -16.77 31.32
C LEU A 27 1.51 -15.95 32.56
N GLY A 28 1.47 -14.62 32.44
CA GLY A 28 1.14 -13.74 33.55
C GLY A 28 -0.26 -13.97 34.09
N THR A 29 -1.25 -14.17 33.21
CA THR A 29 -2.64 -14.47 33.61
C THR A 29 -2.75 -15.81 34.33
N SER A 30 -2.02 -16.83 33.86
CA SER A 30 -1.94 -18.14 34.53
C SER A 30 -1.38 -18.03 35.96
N TRP A 31 -0.36 -17.19 36.17
CA TRP A 31 0.22 -16.97 37.50
C TRP A 31 -0.68 -16.16 38.44
N VAL A 32 -1.45 -15.21 37.90
CA VAL A 32 -2.45 -14.46 38.67
C VAL A 32 -3.61 -15.37 39.12
N ALA A 33 -4.04 -16.31 38.27
CA ALA A 33 -5.12 -17.25 38.58
C ALA A 33 -4.68 -18.46 39.44
N GLY A 34 -3.37 -18.63 39.65
CA GLY A 34 -2.78 -19.77 40.37
C GLY A 34 -2.70 -19.58 41.90
N PRO A 35 -1.66 -20.11 42.57
CA PRO A 35 -1.64 -20.34 44.02
C PRO A 35 -1.63 -19.08 44.91
N GLY A 36 -1.62 -17.88 44.35
CA GLY A 36 -1.58 -16.61 45.09
C GLY A 36 -0.22 -16.29 45.73
N GLY A 37 -0.10 -15.12 46.37
CA GLY A 37 1.12 -14.65 47.03
C GLY A 37 2.08 -13.86 46.13
N LEU A 38 3.39 -13.95 46.38
CA LEU A 38 4.44 -13.20 45.65
C LEU A 38 4.40 -13.49 44.13
N LEU A 39 4.07 -14.73 43.75
CA LEU A 39 3.92 -15.15 42.36
C LEU A 39 2.80 -14.40 41.62
N GLY A 40 1.71 -14.05 42.32
CA GLY A 40 0.60 -13.28 41.75
C GLY A 40 0.98 -11.83 41.45
N TRP A 41 1.78 -11.19 42.32
CA TRP A 41 2.34 -9.86 42.08
C TRP A 41 3.27 -9.83 40.87
N VAL A 42 4.12 -10.84 40.73
CA VAL A 42 4.98 -11.01 39.54
C VAL A 42 4.11 -11.24 38.30
N GLY A 43 3.03 -12.01 38.40
CA GLY A 43 2.05 -12.22 37.33
C GLY A 43 1.47 -10.90 36.81
N TRP A 44 1.08 -9.97 37.67
CA TRP A 44 0.60 -8.64 37.27
C TRP A 44 1.63 -7.82 36.50
N ILE A 45 2.90 -7.85 36.93
CA ILE A 45 4.00 -7.16 36.20
C ILE A 45 4.15 -7.76 34.80
N VAL A 46 4.10 -9.08 34.68
CA VAL A 46 4.22 -9.79 33.41
C VAL A 46 3.02 -9.51 32.49
N VAL A 47 1.80 -9.43 33.04
CA VAL A 47 0.60 -9.05 32.29
C VAL A 47 0.73 -7.62 31.74
N LEU A 48 1.14 -6.66 32.58
CA LEU A 48 1.34 -5.27 32.15
C LEU A 48 2.42 -5.16 31.06
N ALA A 49 3.55 -5.85 31.23
CA ALA A 49 4.62 -5.88 30.24
C ALA A 49 4.16 -6.54 28.92
N GLY A 50 3.42 -7.65 29.01
CA GLY A 50 2.84 -8.32 27.84
C GLY A 50 1.85 -7.44 27.09
N ALA A 51 0.95 -6.75 27.81
CA ALA A 51 0.01 -5.79 27.23
C ALA A 51 0.74 -4.64 26.53
N ALA A 52 1.78 -4.07 27.15
CA ALA A 52 2.59 -3.02 26.54
C ALA A 52 3.30 -3.49 25.26
N LEU A 53 3.84 -4.72 25.26
CA LEU A 53 4.45 -5.32 24.07
C LEU A 53 3.45 -5.56 22.95
N VAL A 54 2.24 -6.04 23.27
CA VAL A 54 1.16 -6.20 22.28
C VAL A 54 0.75 -4.85 21.71
N LEU A 55 0.54 -3.83 22.55
CA LEU A 55 0.18 -2.49 22.12
C LEU A 55 1.26 -1.88 21.21
N ALA A 56 2.53 -1.96 21.62
CA ALA A 56 3.66 -1.46 20.82
C ALA A 56 3.80 -2.24 19.49
N GLY A 57 3.64 -3.56 19.54
CA GLY A 57 3.67 -4.42 18.35
C GLY A 57 2.52 -4.11 17.38
N VAL A 58 1.31 -3.87 17.89
CA VAL A 58 0.14 -3.48 17.08
C VAL A 58 0.31 -2.08 16.51
N GLN A 59 0.82 -1.11 17.30
CA GLN A 59 1.12 0.24 16.82
C GLN A 59 2.18 0.19 15.71
N ARG A 60 3.30 -0.50 15.95
CA ARG A 60 4.39 -0.64 14.99
C ARG A 60 4.00 -1.45 13.75
N ALA A 61 3.11 -2.43 13.90
CA ALA A 61 2.53 -3.12 12.75
C ALA A 61 1.63 -2.18 11.96
N ARG A 62 0.77 -1.38 12.61
CA ARG A 62 -0.09 -0.38 11.95
C ARG A 62 0.67 0.71 11.21
N PHE A 63 1.81 1.17 11.75
CA PHE A 63 2.71 2.10 11.04
C PHE A 63 3.54 1.43 9.94
N ARG A 64 3.45 0.10 9.80
CA ARG A 64 4.20 -0.71 8.83
C ARG A 64 3.26 -1.60 8.00
N PHE A 65 2.00 -1.16 7.91
CA PHE A 65 0.92 -1.72 7.10
C PHE A 65 0.54 -0.73 5.99
N GLY A 66 1.44 -0.56 5.05
CA GLY A 66 1.18 -0.64 3.61
C GLY A 66 2.27 -1.55 3.04
N GLY A 67 2.27 -1.89 1.75
CA GLY A 67 3.29 -2.81 1.22
C GLY A 67 4.70 -2.30 1.56
N GLY A 68 5.62 -3.17 1.97
CA GLY A 68 7.01 -2.77 2.25
C GLY A 68 7.81 -2.33 1.02
N GLY A 69 7.15 -1.73 0.02
CA GLY A 69 7.74 -1.07 -1.13
C GLY A 69 8.23 0.33 -0.80
N PRO A 70 9.03 0.91 -1.71
CA PRO A 70 9.57 2.23 -1.50
C PRO A 70 8.47 3.31 -1.62
N GLY A 71 8.41 4.20 -0.64
CA GLY A 71 7.63 5.44 -0.68
C GLY A 71 6.20 5.35 -0.17
N LEU A 72 5.56 6.52 -0.04
CA LEU A 72 4.20 6.72 0.46
C LEU A 72 3.36 7.44 -0.59
N VAL A 73 2.13 6.97 -0.79
CA VAL A 73 1.11 7.62 -1.60
C VAL A 73 0.09 8.26 -0.68
N GLN A 74 -0.18 9.54 -0.90
CA GLN A 74 -1.26 10.28 -0.26
C GLN A 74 -2.24 10.77 -1.33
N VAL A 75 -3.53 10.59 -1.07
CA VAL A 75 -4.60 11.09 -1.93
C VAL A 75 -5.43 12.08 -1.11
N ASP A 76 -5.56 13.30 -1.61
CA ASP A 76 -6.37 14.35 -0.99
C ASP A 76 -7.07 15.19 -2.06
N GLU A 77 -8.39 15.41 -1.93
CA GLU A 77 -9.20 16.21 -2.86
C GLU A 77 -8.97 15.92 -4.37
N GLY A 78 -8.72 14.65 -4.73
CA GLY A 78 -8.45 14.27 -6.12
C GLY A 78 -7.06 14.65 -6.62
N ARG A 79 -6.12 14.92 -5.71
CA ARG A 79 -4.69 15.02 -5.96
C ARG A 79 -4.00 13.77 -5.42
N VAL A 80 -3.14 13.18 -6.25
CA VAL A 80 -2.26 12.08 -5.86
C VAL A 80 -0.87 12.66 -5.62
N VAL A 81 -0.31 12.40 -4.44
CA VAL A 81 1.07 12.78 -4.10
C VAL A 81 1.84 11.51 -3.76
N TYR A 82 3.00 11.34 -4.39
CA TYR A 82 3.90 10.24 -4.11
C TYR A 82 5.22 10.77 -3.56
N PHE A 83 5.57 10.27 -2.38
CA PHE A 83 6.81 10.54 -1.65
C PHE A 83 7.72 9.32 -1.74
N GLY A 84 8.57 9.26 -2.76
CA GLY A 84 9.54 8.19 -2.94
C GLY A 84 10.94 8.56 -2.39
N PRO A 85 11.80 7.56 -2.12
CA PRO A 85 13.14 7.77 -1.56
C PRO A 85 14.14 8.38 -2.54
N LEU A 86 13.92 8.21 -3.85
CA LEU A 86 14.81 8.68 -4.93
C LEU A 86 14.15 9.71 -5.85
N GLY A 87 12.92 10.10 -5.53
CA GLY A 87 12.09 10.95 -6.35
C GLY A 87 10.65 10.96 -5.86
N GLY A 88 9.85 11.85 -6.39
CA GLY A 88 8.45 11.99 -5.99
C GLY A 88 7.76 13.02 -6.87
N GLY A 89 6.47 13.20 -6.65
CA GLY A 89 5.71 14.17 -7.40
C GLY A 89 4.25 14.17 -6.98
N SER A 90 3.54 15.16 -7.48
CA SER A 90 2.09 15.26 -7.33
C SER A 90 1.43 15.40 -8.68
N VAL A 91 0.31 14.72 -8.87
CA VAL A 91 -0.55 14.88 -10.04
C VAL A 91 -1.98 15.11 -9.57
N ASP A 92 -2.60 16.14 -10.12
CA ASP A 92 -4.04 16.33 -10.00
C ASP A 92 -4.74 15.35 -10.92
N VAL A 93 -5.68 14.56 -10.40
CA VAL A 93 -6.44 13.57 -11.17
C VAL A 93 -7.22 14.25 -12.29
N ALA A 94 -7.66 15.49 -12.06
CA ALA A 94 -8.28 16.36 -13.05
C ALA A 94 -7.34 16.74 -14.21
N ASP A 95 -6.02 16.62 -14.05
CA ASP A 95 -5.00 16.91 -15.07
C ASP A 95 -4.27 15.67 -15.59
N LEU A 96 -4.56 14.49 -15.02
CA LEU A 96 -3.96 13.23 -15.45
C LEU A 96 -4.23 13.01 -16.94
N ALA A 97 -3.18 12.86 -17.74
CA ALA A 97 -3.26 12.75 -19.19
C ALA A 97 -3.25 11.29 -19.65
N ALA A 98 -2.48 10.44 -18.97
CA ALA A 98 -2.45 9.00 -19.19
C ALA A 98 -2.06 8.27 -17.90
N LEU A 99 -2.49 7.02 -17.82
CA LEU A 99 -2.09 6.07 -16.80
C LEU A 99 -1.53 4.85 -17.52
N ASP A 100 -0.28 4.53 -17.23
CA ASP A 100 0.38 3.32 -17.73
C ASP A 100 0.80 2.42 -16.56
N TYR A 101 1.03 1.14 -16.84
CA TYR A 101 1.64 0.18 -15.92
C TYR A 101 2.95 -0.32 -16.50
N ASP A 102 4.04 -0.23 -15.74
CA ASP A 102 5.36 -0.75 -16.14
C ASP A 102 5.81 -1.92 -15.25
N PRO A 103 5.70 -3.17 -15.74
CA PRO A 103 6.14 -4.36 -15.02
C PRO A 103 7.66 -4.56 -15.02
N ARG A 104 8.43 -3.78 -15.81
CA ARG A 104 9.89 -3.97 -15.92
C ARG A 104 10.63 -3.45 -14.69
N SER A 105 10.00 -2.54 -13.94
CA SER A 105 10.53 -2.06 -12.67
C SER A 105 10.40 -3.12 -11.58
N HIS A 106 11.34 -3.13 -10.62
CA HIS A 106 11.31 -4.05 -9.48
C HIS A 106 11.35 -3.24 -8.18
N PRO A 107 10.23 -3.08 -7.47
CA PRO A 107 8.88 -3.60 -7.78
C PRO A 107 8.22 -2.92 -8.99
N PRO A 108 7.17 -3.52 -9.60
CA PRO A 108 6.40 -2.89 -10.67
C PRO A 108 5.83 -1.53 -10.26
N VAL A 109 5.62 -0.65 -11.23
CA VAL A 109 5.19 0.73 -10.98
C VAL A 109 3.99 1.13 -11.83
N TRP A 110 3.11 1.93 -11.24
CA TRP A 110 2.17 2.79 -11.95
C TRP A 110 2.92 4.01 -12.49
N VAL A 111 2.62 4.40 -13.73
CA VAL A 111 3.18 5.61 -14.34
C VAL A 111 2.05 6.60 -14.58
N LEU A 112 2.10 7.70 -13.83
CA LEU A 112 1.12 8.78 -13.92
C LEU A 112 1.70 9.89 -14.79
N CYS A 113 1.05 10.16 -15.91
CA CYS A 113 1.52 11.12 -16.90
C CYS A 113 0.66 12.39 -16.86
N GLN A 114 1.28 13.55 -16.76
CA GLN A 114 0.63 14.86 -16.87
C GLN A 114 1.26 15.67 -18.01
N ARG A 115 0.45 16.43 -18.74
CA ARG A 115 0.94 17.24 -19.87
C ARG A 115 1.97 18.27 -19.38
N GLY A 116 3.14 18.29 -20.01
CA GLY A 116 4.20 19.26 -19.71
C GLY A 116 4.91 19.06 -18.37
N ARG A 117 4.67 17.94 -17.67
CA ARG A 117 5.36 17.59 -16.42
C ARG A 117 6.06 16.23 -16.55
N PRO A 118 7.12 16.00 -15.76
CA PRO A 118 7.74 14.68 -15.66
C PRO A 118 6.75 13.61 -15.23
N GLU A 119 6.92 12.39 -15.73
CA GLU A 119 6.13 11.24 -15.32
C GLU A 119 6.43 10.88 -13.86
N ILE A 120 5.40 10.47 -13.12
CA ILE A 120 5.54 10.01 -11.73
C ILE A 120 5.43 8.50 -11.71
N PHE A 121 6.45 7.85 -11.15
CA PHE A 121 6.54 6.39 -11.01
C PHE A 121 6.19 5.99 -9.58
N VAL A 122 5.08 5.30 -9.40
CA VAL A 122 4.58 4.89 -8.08
C VAL A 122 4.62 3.37 -7.97
N PRO A 123 5.45 2.79 -7.10
CA PRO A 123 5.47 1.36 -6.83
C PRO A 123 4.08 0.83 -6.47
N ILE A 124 3.69 -0.31 -7.06
CA ILE A 124 2.43 -0.99 -6.69
C ILE A 124 2.41 -1.43 -5.22
N THR A 125 3.59 -1.52 -4.60
CA THR A 125 3.78 -1.90 -3.21
C THR A 125 4.06 -0.69 -2.31
N ALA A 126 3.95 0.55 -2.78
CA ALA A 126 4.11 1.72 -1.91
C ALA A 126 3.04 1.75 -0.81
N ASP A 127 3.34 2.36 0.32
CA ASP A 127 2.35 2.57 1.39
C ASP A 127 1.22 3.47 0.85
N GLY A 128 -0.04 3.08 1.08
CA GLY A 128 -1.20 3.84 0.58
C GLY A 128 -1.47 3.70 -0.92
N ALA A 129 -0.72 2.86 -1.65
CA ALA A 129 -0.95 2.61 -3.07
C ALA A 129 -2.35 2.02 -3.34
N GLU A 130 -2.99 1.40 -2.34
CA GLU A 130 -4.37 0.93 -2.42
C GLU A 130 -5.37 2.06 -2.72
N ALA A 131 -5.13 3.28 -2.24
CA ALA A 131 -6.01 4.43 -2.50
C ALA A 131 -6.01 4.85 -3.99
N LEU A 132 -4.98 4.46 -4.74
CA LEU A 132 -4.94 4.72 -6.19
C LEU A 132 -6.02 3.93 -6.94
N PHE A 133 -6.43 2.75 -6.45
CA PHE A 133 -7.48 1.99 -7.13
C PHE A 133 -8.81 2.74 -7.12
N ASP A 134 -9.14 3.40 -6.01
CA ASP A 134 -10.35 4.22 -5.90
C ASP A 134 -10.26 5.45 -6.83
N VAL A 135 -9.10 6.10 -6.89
CA VAL A 135 -8.83 7.20 -7.82
C VAL A 135 -9.00 6.78 -9.27
N PHE A 136 -8.42 5.63 -9.64
CA PHE A 136 -8.48 5.11 -11.01
C PHE A 136 -9.90 4.69 -11.37
N SER A 137 -10.68 4.17 -10.42
CA SER A 137 -12.10 3.82 -10.63
C SER A 137 -12.97 5.02 -11.02
N ALA A 138 -12.58 6.22 -10.59
CA ALA A 138 -13.28 7.45 -10.93
C ALA A 138 -12.91 8.00 -12.32
N LEU A 139 -11.89 7.44 -12.99
CA LEU A 139 -11.48 7.89 -14.32
C LEU A 139 -12.49 7.44 -15.39
N PRO A 140 -12.97 8.36 -16.25
CA PRO A 140 -13.98 8.03 -17.24
C PRO A 140 -13.43 7.03 -18.27
N GLY A 141 -14.13 5.92 -18.45
CA GLY A 141 -13.81 4.90 -19.46
C GLY A 141 -12.74 3.88 -19.05
N LEU A 142 -12.24 3.91 -17.81
CA LEU A 142 -11.32 2.90 -17.30
C LEU A 142 -12.09 1.69 -16.74
N GLN A 143 -11.85 0.50 -17.30
CA GLN A 143 -12.40 -0.76 -16.79
C GLN A 143 -11.37 -1.48 -15.92
N ILE A 144 -11.64 -1.59 -14.62
CA ILE A 144 -10.72 -2.18 -13.64
C ILE A 144 -10.47 -3.67 -13.93
N GLU A 145 -11.45 -4.38 -14.51
CA GLU A 145 -11.29 -5.78 -14.87
C GLU A 145 -10.20 -5.98 -15.95
N THR A 146 -10.05 -5.03 -16.87
CA THR A 146 -8.98 -5.04 -17.89
C THR A 146 -7.63 -4.67 -17.28
N LEU A 147 -7.61 -3.76 -16.29
CA LEU A 147 -6.38 -3.36 -15.57
C LEU A 147 -5.66 -4.57 -14.96
N ILE A 148 -6.38 -5.42 -14.23
CA ILE A 148 -5.80 -6.56 -13.51
C ILE A 148 -5.33 -7.63 -14.51
N ARG A 149 -6.09 -7.83 -15.59
CA ARG A 149 -5.83 -8.89 -16.58
C ARG A 149 -4.63 -8.59 -17.48
N ASP A 150 -4.47 -7.34 -17.90
CA ASP A 150 -3.36 -6.91 -18.77
C ASP A 150 -2.06 -6.73 -17.98
N ARG A 151 -2.15 -6.33 -16.70
CA ARG A 151 -1.02 -6.26 -15.77
C ARG A 151 -0.25 -7.56 -15.67
N ASP A 152 -0.97 -8.68 -15.56
CA ASP A 152 -0.38 -10.00 -15.32
C ASP A 152 0.15 -10.66 -16.62
N ARG A 153 -0.16 -10.09 -17.80
CA ARG A 153 0.29 -10.59 -19.11
C ARG A 153 1.47 -9.83 -19.71
N ALA A 154 1.79 -8.64 -19.19
CA ALA A 154 2.70 -7.73 -19.85
C ALA A 154 4.16 -7.91 -19.41
N GLY A 155 5.07 -8.12 -20.37
CA GLY A 155 6.52 -8.01 -20.17
C GLY A 155 7.08 -6.60 -20.46
N SER A 156 6.22 -5.67 -20.88
CA SER A 156 6.54 -4.30 -21.27
C SER A 156 5.53 -3.31 -20.70
N ARG A 157 5.85 -2.01 -20.74
CA ARG A 157 4.94 -0.93 -20.31
C ARG A 157 3.66 -0.94 -21.14
N VAL A 158 2.51 -0.92 -20.48
CA VAL A 158 1.17 -0.93 -21.10
C VAL A 158 0.41 0.34 -20.73
N ARG A 159 -0.19 0.98 -21.73
CA ARG A 159 -1.12 2.09 -21.51
C ARG A 159 -2.49 1.56 -21.13
N LEU A 160 -2.96 1.97 -19.96
CA LEU A 160 -4.20 1.49 -19.39
C LEU A 160 -5.33 2.49 -19.56
N TRP A 161 -4.99 3.77 -19.51
CA TRP A 161 -5.95 4.84 -19.72
C TRP A 161 -5.26 6.05 -20.36
N GLN A 162 -6.04 6.77 -21.16
CA GLN A 162 -5.67 8.08 -21.67
C GLN A 162 -6.88 8.98 -21.56
N ARG A 163 -6.66 10.24 -21.20
CA ARG A 163 -7.72 11.23 -21.15
C ARG A 163 -8.38 11.30 -22.52
N PRO A 164 -9.71 11.11 -22.62
CA PRO A 164 -10.42 11.40 -23.86
C PRO A 164 -10.19 12.86 -24.18
N ASP A 165 -9.53 13.15 -25.31
CA ASP A 165 -9.39 14.54 -25.74
C ASP A 165 -10.80 15.15 -25.85
N ARG A 166 -11.05 16.22 -25.10
CA ARG A 166 -12.19 17.10 -25.39
C ARG A 166 -11.93 17.67 -26.79
N GLN A 167 -12.56 17.01 -27.76
CA GLN A 167 -12.60 17.26 -29.20
C GLN A 167 -12.07 18.63 -29.66
N VAL A 168 -11.22 18.64 -30.69
CA VAL A 168 -11.33 19.68 -31.72
C VAL A 168 -12.42 19.21 -32.70
N ALA A 169 -13.68 19.44 -32.33
CA ALA A 169 -14.76 19.51 -33.30
C ALA A 169 -14.66 20.88 -33.98
N VAL A 170 -13.77 20.99 -34.97
CA VAL A 170 -13.77 22.12 -35.90
C VAL A 170 -14.21 21.59 -37.26
N ARG A 171 -15.30 22.18 -37.74
CA ARG A 171 -15.95 22.08 -39.06
C ARG A 171 -16.91 20.90 -39.30
N GLY A 172 -18.13 21.08 -38.82
CA GLY A 172 -19.32 20.83 -39.63
C GLY A 172 -19.86 22.15 -40.20
N GLY A 173 -19.89 22.28 -41.52
CA GLY A 173 -20.97 22.93 -42.26
C GLY A 173 -20.99 24.46 -42.40
N ALA A 174 -20.57 24.95 -43.56
CA ALA A 174 -21.37 25.89 -44.34
C ALA A 174 -21.14 25.58 -45.83
N GLY A 175 -22.11 24.89 -46.43
CA GLY A 175 -22.26 24.84 -47.88
C GLY A 175 -22.83 26.16 -48.39
N GLY A 176 -22.49 26.45 -49.65
CA GLY A 176 -22.96 27.56 -50.46
C GLY A 176 -22.29 27.43 -51.81
#